data_AF-A0A8T2JRS3-F1
#
_entry.id   AF-A0A8T2JRS3-F1
#
_cell.length_a   1.000
_cell.length_b   1.000
_cell.length_c   1.000
_cell.angle_alpha   90.00
_cell.angle_beta   90.00
_cell.angle_gamma   90.00
#
_symmetry.space_group_name_H-M   'P 1'
#
loop_
_entity.id
_entity.type
_entity.pdbx_description
1 polymer ?
#
loop_
_entity_poly.entity_id
_entity_poly.type
_entity_poly.pdbx_seq_one_letter_code
_entity_poly.pdbx_strand_id
1 'polypeptide(L)'
;MDIGSRGPCLSFFPVSGSFEANPPFSEELMDAMVTHFENLLESSDQPLSFIIFIPEWRDPPTPALIRMESSRFKRHQLLLNAFHHEYRSGAQHSCKRDELYYKAVHNTAVIFLQNEPGFLKWTPTAERIQELTTAYKHSGRVSSSAGAVEKEPAREEGTSKDSMAN
;
A
#
# COMPACT_ATOMS: atom_id res chain seq x y z
N MET A 1 -7.70 29.10 -6.40
CA MET A 1 -6.52 28.22 -6.51
C MET A 1 -7.04 26.83 -6.77
N ASP A 2 -6.77 26.28 -7.94
CA ASP A 2 -7.14 24.90 -8.25
C ASP A 2 -6.05 23.94 -7.74
N ILE A 3 -6.46 22.84 -7.12
CA ILE A 3 -5.58 21.86 -6.46
C ILE A 3 -5.09 20.73 -7.40
N GLY A 4 -5.17 20.94 -8.72
CA GLY A 4 -4.60 20.02 -9.74
C GLY A 4 -5.39 18.75 -10.06
N SER A 5 -6.62 18.60 -9.57
CA SER A 5 -7.48 17.45 -9.91
C SER A 5 -7.86 17.46 -11.41
N ARG A 6 -7.94 16.26 -12.02
CA ARG A 6 -8.45 16.04 -13.38
C ARG A 6 -9.92 15.61 -13.43
N GLY A 7 -10.62 15.70 -12.30
CA GLY A 7 -11.99 15.22 -12.16
C GLY A 7 -12.10 13.72 -11.83
N PRO A 8 -13.31 13.15 -11.86
CA PRO A 8 -13.55 11.74 -11.55
C PRO A 8 -12.84 10.78 -12.52
N CYS A 9 -12.30 9.68 -12.00
CA CYS A 9 -11.57 8.68 -12.78
C CYS A 9 -12.40 8.10 -13.95
N LEU A 10 -13.67 7.79 -13.71
CA LEU A 10 -14.58 7.24 -14.73
C LEU A 10 -14.96 8.24 -15.83
N SER A 11 -14.58 9.51 -15.68
CA SER A 11 -14.73 10.56 -16.70
C SER A 11 -13.38 11.01 -17.27
N PHE A 12 -12.29 10.34 -16.91
CA PHE A 12 -10.95 10.60 -17.41
C PHE A 12 -10.55 9.52 -18.42
N PHE A 13 -10.26 9.94 -19.67
CA PHE A 13 -10.02 9.04 -20.80
C PHE A 13 -8.58 9.23 -21.36
N PRO A 14 -7.55 8.80 -20.62
CA PRO A 14 -6.17 8.90 -21.11
C PRO A 14 -5.96 7.97 -22.30
N VAL A 15 -5.38 8.50 -23.38
CA VAL A 15 -4.92 7.67 -24.50
C VAL A 15 -3.57 7.02 -24.20
N SER A 16 -2.72 7.62 -23.36
CA SER A 16 -1.41 7.06 -22.99
C SER A 16 -1.03 7.43 -21.56
N GLY A 17 -0.04 6.73 -21.02
CA GLY A 17 0.53 7.00 -19.70
C GLY A 17 0.72 5.75 -18.85
N SER A 18 1.38 5.92 -17.71
CA SER A 18 1.51 4.88 -16.69
C SER A 18 0.91 5.43 -15.41
N PHE A 19 -0.11 4.77 -14.91
CA PHE A 19 -0.96 5.22 -13.81
C PHE A 19 -0.90 4.24 -12.64
N GLU A 20 -0.99 4.78 -11.45
CA GLU A 20 -1.26 4.03 -10.22
C GLU A 20 -2.74 4.21 -9.87
N ALA A 21 -3.38 3.15 -9.37
CA ALA A 21 -4.77 3.17 -8.94
C ALA A 21 -4.95 2.41 -7.63
N ASN A 22 -5.28 3.14 -6.56
CA ASN A 22 -5.71 2.60 -5.27
C ASN A 22 -7.16 3.07 -5.01
N PRO A 23 -8.17 2.40 -5.59
CA PRO A 23 -9.56 2.84 -5.50
C PRO A 23 -10.10 2.68 -4.07
N PRO A 24 -11.12 3.48 -3.67
CA PRO A 24 -11.92 3.15 -2.50
C PRO A 24 -12.47 1.72 -2.60
N PHE A 25 -12.54 1.01 -1.47
CA PHE A 25 -12.92 -0.41 -1.44
C PHE A 25 -14.45 -0.61 -1.50
N SER A 26 -15.09 0.03 -2.46
CA SER A 26 -16.49 -0.18 -2.84
C SER A 26 -16.51 -1.12 -4.05
N GLU A 27 -17.20 -2.25 -3.95
CA GLU A 27 -17.24 -3.25 -5.02
C GLU A 27 -17.73 -2.68 -6.35
N GLU A 28 -18.81 -1.88 -6.32
CA GLU A 28 -19.38 -1.23 -7.50
C GLU A 28 -18.36 -0.31 -8.20
N LEU A 29 -17.62 0.46 -7.41
CA LEU A 29 -16.61 1.38 -7.94
C LEU A 29 -15.40 0.62 -8.48
N MET A 30 -14.95 -0.43 -7.80
CA MET A 30 -13.85 -1.27 -8.27
C MET A 30 -14.24 -1.96 -9.59
N ASP A 31 -15.45 -2.50 -9.71
CA ASP A 31 -15.92 -3.15 -10.93
C ASP A 31 -16.05 -2.16 -12.10
N ALA A 32 -16.62 -0.97 -11.85
CA ALA A 32 -16.69 0.11 -12.84
C ALA A 32 -15.29 0.57 -13.28
N MET A 33 -14.33 0.67 -12.36
CA MET A 33 -12.94 1.01 -12.66
C MET A 33 -12.29 -0.05 -13.56
N VAL A 34 -12.49 -1.35 -13.28
CA VAL A 34 -11.95 -2.44 -14.11
C VAL A 34 -12.49 -2.34 -15.53
N THR A 35 -13.82 -2.19 -15.68
CA THR A 35 -14.45 -2.00 -16.99
C THR A 35 -13.89 -0.79 -17.73
N HIS A 36 -13.72 0.34 -17.02
CA HIS A 36 -13.16 1.56 -17.59
C HIS A 36 -11.72 1.35 -18.09
N PHE A 37 -10.86 0.75 -17.26
CA PHE A 37 -9.47 0.50 -17.64
C PHE A 37 -9.33 -0.49 -18.78
N GLU A 38 -10.10 -1.57 -18.81
CA GLU A 38 -10.10 -2.53 -19.93
C GLU A 38 -10.53 -1.85 -21.24
N ASN A 39 -11.56 -1.00 -21.21
CA ASN A 39 -11.99 -0.23 -22.38
C ASN A 39 -10.90 0.73 -22.89
N LEU A 40 -10.18 1.41 -21.99
CA LEU A 40 -9.08 2.31 -22.36
C LEU A 40 -7.89 1.54 -22.97
N LEU A 41 -7.55 0.39 -22.39
CA LEU A 41 -6.46 -0.47 -22.86
C LEU A 41 -6.79 -1.12 -24.22
N GLU A 42 -8.06 -1.44 -24.47
CA GLU A 42 -8.53 -1.96 -25.77
C GLU A 42 -8.53 -0.89 -26.85
N SER A 43 -8.97 0.33 -26.51
CA SER A 43 -9.21 1.40 -27.49
C SER A 43 -7.96 2.19 -27.87
N SER A 44 -6.87 2.07 -27.13
CA SER A 44 -5.64 2.82 -27.37
C SER A 44 -4.52 1.98 -27.99
N ASP A 45 -3.90 2.52 -29.04
CA ASP A 45 -2.68 2.03 -29.66
C ASP A 45 -1.40 2.68 -29.07
N GLN A 46 -1.54 3.60 -28.12
CA GLN A 46 -0.42 4.25 -27.45
C GLN A 46 -0.03 3.51 -26.15
N PRO A 47 1.22 3.63 -25.66
CA PRO A 47 1.64 2.97 -24.43
C PRO A 47 0.75 3.35 -23.24
N LEU A 48 0.03 2.38 -22.68
CA LEU A 48 -0.89 2.58 -21.56
C LEU A 48 -0.73 1.47 -20.51
N SER A 49 -0.63 1.88 -19.24
CA SER A 49 -0.39 1.00 -18.10
C SER A 49 -1.16 1.47 -16.86
N PHE A 50 -1.82 0.53 -16.18
CA PHE A 50 -2.44 0.73 -14.87
C PHE A 50 -1.86 -0.27 -13.88
N ILE A 51 -1.29 0.22 -12.78
CA ILE A 51 -0.84 -0.59 -11.65
C ILE A 51 -1.84 -0.38 -10.52
N ILE A 52 -2.60 -1.44 -10.23
CA ILE A 52 -3.79 -1.35 -9.37
C ILE A 52 -3.49 -2.03 -8.03
N PHE A 53 -3.79 -1.34 -6.93
CA PHE A 53 -3.64 -1.81 -5.56
C PHE A 53 -5.02 -2.04 -4.96
N ILE A 54 -5.38 -3.29 -4.66
CA ILE A 54 -6.65 -3.63 -4.00
C ILE A 54 -6.44 -4.66 -2.89
N PRO A 55 -7.28 -4.67 -1.85
CA PRO A 55 -7.26 -5.72 -0.84
C PRO A 55 -7.50 -7.08 -1.49
N GLU A 56 -6.72 -8.08 -1.09
CA GLU A 56 -6.91 -9.46 -1.54
C GLU A 56 -8.04 -10.14 -0.72
N TRP A 57 -9.23 -9.54 -0.70
CA TRP A 57 -10.40 -10.15 -0.10
C TRP A 57 -10.82 -11.35 -0.94
N ARG A 58 -10.71 -12.56 -0.36
CA ARG A 58 -11.05 -13.84 -0.99
C ARG A 58 -12.18 -14.60 -0.29
N ASP A 59 -12.74 -14.06 0.78
CA ASP A 59 -13.82 -14.69 1.54
C ASP A 59 -14.93 -13.67 1.86
N PRO A 60 -15.87 -13.44 0.92
CA PRO A 60 -15.87 -13.91 -0.48
C PRO A 60 -14.91 -13.11 -1.37
N PRO A 61 -14.47 -13.65 -2.53
CA PRO A 61 -13.67 -12.90 -3.48
C PRO A 61 -14.50 -11.81 -4.16
N THR A 62 -13.96 -10.59 -4.24
CA THR A 62 -14.66 -9.51 -4.96
C THR A 62 -14.67 -9.80 -6.47
N PRO A 63 -15.79 -9.51 -7.18
CA PRO A 63 -15.84 -9.68 -8.63
C PRO A 63 -14.73 -8.93 -9.37
N ALA A 64 -14.40 -7.72 -8.90
CA ALA A 64 -13.34 -6.90 -9.48
C ALA A 64 -11.96 -7.57 -9.40
N LEU A 65 -11.61 -8.19 -8.26
CA LEU A 65 -10.35 -8.93 -8.10
C LEU A 65 -10.28 -10.08 -9.12
N ILE A 66 -11.32 -10.92 -9.18
CA ILE A 66 -11.37 -12.07 -10.10
C ILE A 66 -11.23 -11.59 -11.55
N ARG A 67 -11.96 -10.54 -11.93
CA ARG A 67 -11.91 -9.97 -13.28
C ARG A 67 -10.50 -9.52 -13.64
N MET A 68 -9.83 -8.76 -12.78
CA MET A 68 -8.46 -8.32 -13.00
C MET A 68 -7.47 -9.49 -13.07
N GLU A 69 -7.64 -10.51 -12.23
CA GLU A 69 -6.81 -11.74 -12.28
C GLU A 69 -6.98 -12.50 -13.60
N SER A 70 -8.16 -12.45 -14.22
CA SER A 70 -8.48 -13.09 -15.49
C SER A 70 -8.29 -12.21 -16.73
N SER A 71 -8.00 -10.92 -16.55
CA SER A 71 -7.93 -9.96 -17.66
C SER A 71 -6.83 -10.31 -18.65
N ARG A 72 -7.12 -10.24 -19.95
CA ARG A 72 -6.13 -10.42 -21.03
C ARG A 72 -5.00 -9.39 -21.00
N PHE A 73 -5.23 -8.25 -20.34
CA PHE A 73 -4.24 -7.20 -20.19
C PHE A 73 -3.33 -7.40 -18.97
N LYS A 74 -3.60 -8.41 -18.13
CA LYS A 74 -2.77 -8.72 -16.97
C LYS A 74 -1.39 -9.17 -17.41
N ARG A 75 -0.36 -8.43 -17.02
CA ARG A 75 1.05 -8.74 -17.32
C ARG A 75 1.82 -9.27 -16.13
N HIS A 76 1.42 -8.88 -14.92
CA HIS A 76 2.01 -9.39 -13.68
C HIS A 76 1.05 -9.20 -12.50
N GLN A 77 1.28 -9.96 -11.44
CA GLN A 77 0.59 -9.83 -10.17
C GLN A 77 1.59 -10.05 -9.04
N LEU A 78 1.67 -9.09 -8.13
CA LEU A 78 2.49 -9.14 -6.92
C LEU A 78 1.56 -9.16 -5.71
N LEU A 79 1.90 -9.98 -4.72
CA LEU A 79 1.17 -10.01 -3.45
C LEU A 79 2.00 -9.36 -2.35
N LEU A 80 1.43 -8.34 -1.71
CA LEU A 80 1.99 -7.74 -0.50
C LEU A 80 1.30 -8.38 0.70
N ASN A 81 2.07 -9.14 1.48
CA ASN A 81 1.52 -9.86 2.63
C ASN A 81 1.06 -8.91 3.73
N ALA A 82 -0.05 -9.26 4.39
CA ALA A 82 -0.54 -8.60 5.59
C ALA A 82 0.59 -8.45 6.62
N PHE A 83 0.57 -7.34 7.35
CA PHE A 83 1.54 -6.96 8.39
C PHE A 83 2.98 -6.73 7.90
N HIS A 84 3.27 -6.92 6.61
CA HIS A 84 4.59 -6.77 5.99
C HIS A 84 4.68 -5.56 5.04
N HIS A 85 3.62 -4.75 4.98
CA HIS A 85 3.58 -3.48 4.26
C HIS A 85 2.72 -2.45 5.01
N GLU A 86 2.86 -1.17 4.65
CA GLU A 86 2.22 -0.06 5.33
C GLU A 86 1.41 0.79 4.35
N TYR A 87 0.35 1.41 4.89
CA TYR A 87 -0.39 2.49 4.24
C TYR A 87 -0.16 3.80 5.00
N ARG A 88 -0.46 4.91 4.34
CA ARG A 88 -0.58 6.21 5.01
C ARG A 88 -2.01 6.45 5.47
N SER A 89 -2.17 7.07 6.63
CA SER A 89 -3.48 7.44 7.17
C SER A 89 -4.28 8.31 6.21
N GLY A 90 -5.58 8.01 6.04
CA GLY A 90 -6.49 8.87 5.26
C GLY A 90 -6.66 10.27 5.88
N ALA A 91 -6.44 10.40 7.19
CA ALA A 91 -6.44 11.66 7.93
C ALA A 91 -5.06 12.36 7.94
N GLN A 92 -4.14 11.99 7.03
CA GLN A 92 -2.77 12.54 6.95
C GLN A 92 -2.66 14.07 6.85
N HIS A 93 -3.74 14.76 6.48
CA HIS A 93 -3.78 16.22 6.41
C HIS A 93 -3.87 16.89 7.80
N SER A 94 -4.23 16.13 8.84
CA SER A 94 -4.42 16.64 10.21
C SER A 94 -3.85 15.75 11.31
N CYS A 95 -3.50 14.48 11.02
CA CYS A 95 -2.99 13.55 12.03
C CYS A 95 -1.54 13.86 12.45
N LYS A 96 -1.12 13.30 13.58
CA LYS A 96 0.26 13.43 14.05
C LYS A 96 1.21 12.56 13.22
N ARG A 97 2.51 12.81 13.33
CA ARG A 97 3.56 12.12 12.56
C ARG A 97 3.67 10.63 12.91
N ASP A 98 3.42 10.28 14.16
CA ASP A 98 3.38 8.91 14.68
C ASP A 98 2.12 8.13 14.27
N GLU A 99 1.06 8.83 13.86
CA GLU A 99 -0.18 8.24 13.33
C GLU A 99 -0.20 8.16 11.79
N LEU A 100 0.87 8.65 11.14
CA LEU A 100 0.90 8.84 9.69
C LEU A 100 0.93 7.51 8.93
N TYR A 101 1.51 6.47 9.51
CA TYR A 101 1.67 5.15 8.90
C TYR A 101 1.00 4.08 9.76
N TYR A 102 0.37 3.11 9.11
CA TYR A 102 -0.16 1.92 9.77
C TYR A 102 0.12 0.69 8.93
N LYS A 103 0.35 -0.44 9.61
CA LYS A 103 0.52 -1.73 8.94
C LYS A 103 -0.80 -2.19 8.34
N ALA A 104 -0.76 -2.62 7.09
CA ALA A 104 -1.91 -3.24 6.46
C ALA A 104 -2.26 -4.54 7.17
N VAL A 105 -3.53 -4.72 7.55
CA VAL A 105 -4.02 -5.93 8.22
C VAL A 105 -4.48 -7.03 7.25
N HIS A 106 -4.62 -6.67 5.97
CA HIS A 106 -4.95 -7.58 4.88
C HIS A 106 -3.81 -7.62 3.87
N ASN A 107 -3.78 -8.70 3.08
CA ASN A 107 -2.94 -8.74 1.90
C ASN A 107 -3.41 -7.69 0.88
N THR A 108 -2.48 -7.16 0.10
CA THR A 108 -2.78 -6.27 -1.02
C THR A 108 -2.32 -6.92 -2.31
N ALA A 109 -3.24 -7.13 -3.25
CA ALA A 109 -2.94 -7.54 -4.60
C ALA A 109 -2.53 -6.32 -5.42
N VAL A 110 -1.35 -6.39 -6.04
CA VAL A 110 -0.83 -5.38 -6.96
C VAL A 110 -0.86 -5.97 -8.38
N ILE A 111 -1.76 -5.46 -9.22
CA ILE A 111 -2.05 -6.03 -10.54
C ILE A 111 -1.61 -5.04 -11.63
N PHE A 112 -0.83 -5.53 -12.59
CA PHE A 112 -0.32 -4.75 -13.70
C PHE A 112 -1.17 -5.04 -14.94
N LEU A 113 -2.02 -4.09 -15.33
CA LEU A 113 -2.81 -4.15 -16.56
C LEU A 113 -2.19 -3.23 -17.62
N GLN A 114 -1.73 -3.81 -18.73
CA GLN A 114 -1.03 -3.06 -19.78
C GLN A 114 -1.42 -3.55 -21.17
N ASN A 115 -1.67 -2.62 -22.08
CA ASN A 115 -1.77 -2.93 -23.50
C ASN A 115 -0.38 -3.28 -24.05
N GLU A 116 -0.29 -3.78 -25.28
CA GLU A 116 0.99 -4.23 -25.85
C GLU A 116 2.08 -3.14 -25.84
N PRO A 117 1.84 -1.91 -26.35
CA PRO A 117 2.86 -0.86 -26.30
C PRO A 117 3.21 -0.43 -24.86
N GLY A 118 2.25 -0.48 -23.93
CA GLY A 118 2.47 -0.23 -22.51
C GLY A 118 3.38 -1.29 -21.87
N PHE A 119 3.14 -2.57 -22.19
CA PHE A 119 3.96 -3.68 -21.72
C PHE A 119 5.37 -3.62 -22.27
N LEU A 120 5.57 -3.26 -23.53
CA LEU A 120 6.90 -3.08 -24.12
C LEU A 120 7.67 -1.94 -23.45
N LYS A 121 6.98 -0.86 -23.06
CA LYS A 121 7.62 0.32 -22.43
C LYS A 121 7.89 0.14 -20.94
N TRP A 122 6.93 -0.41 -20.21
CA TRP A 122 6.95 -0.54 -18.75
C TRP A 122 6.80 -1.99 -18.30
N THR A 123 7.53 -2.88 -18.97
CA THR A 123 7.54 -4.31 -18.65
C THR A 123 7.82 -4.52 -17.16
N PRO A 124 6.98 -5.27 -16.42
CA PRO A 124 7.25 -5.71 -15.06
C PRO A 124 8.32 -6.80 -15.05
N THR A 125 9.56 -6.43 -15.37
CA THR A 125 10.70 -7.36 -15.35
C THR A 125 10.99 -7.83 -13.92
N ALA A 126 11.64 -8.99 -13.78
CA ALA A 126 12.00 -9.52 -12.46
C ALA A 126 12.79 -8.52 -11.61
N GLU A 127 13.71 -7.77 -12.23
CA GLU A 127 14.49 -6.71 -11.57
C GLU A 127 13.59 -5.59 -11.03
N ARG A 128 12.68 -5.04 -11.86
CA ARG A 128 11.75 -3.97 -11.44
C ARG A 128 10.79 -4.44 -10.36
N ILE A 129 10.32 -5.67 -10.43
CA ILE A 129 9.46 -6.27 -9.39
C ILE A 129 10.23 -6.46 -8.09
N GLN A 130 11.51 -6.86 -8.16
CA GLN A 130 12.37 -6.97 -6.99
C GLN A 130 12.63 -5.61 -6.34
N GLU A 131 12.90 -4.57 -7.13
CA GLU A 131 13.05 -3.19 -6.63
C GLU A 131 11.77 -2.72 -5.92
N LEU A 132 10.60 -2.90 -6.55
CA LEU A 132 9.31 -2.56 -5.95
C LEU A 132 9.07 -3.30 -4.63
N THR A 133 9.34 -4.61 -4.62
CA THR A 133 9.19 -5.44 -3.40
C THR A 133 10.16 -4.99 -2.30
N THR A 134 11.36 -4.56 -2.68
CA THR A 134 12.39 -4.08 -1.75
C THR A 134 12.02 -2.72 -1.15
N ALA A 135 11.31 -1.86 -1.88
CA ALA A 135 10.83 -0.58 -1.38
C ALA A 135 9.89 -0.73 -0.17
N TYR A 136 9.09 -1.81 -0.11
CA TYR A 136 8.24 -2.11 1.05
C TYR A 136 9.02 -2.56 2.29
N LYS A 137 10.19 -3.19 2.13
CA LYS A 137 11.03 -3.62 3.26
C LYS A 137 11.71 -2.44 3.97
N HIS A 138 11.98 -1.36 3.24
CA HIS A 138 12.67 -0.18 3.76
C HIS A 138 11.76 0.76 4.55
N SER A 139 10.45 0.47 4.64
CA SER A 139 9.52 1.28 5.45
C SER A 139 9.63 1.04 6.95
N GLY A 140 10.53 0.16 7.40
CA GLY A 140 10.94 -0.05 8.80
C GLY A 140 11.58 1.19 9.44
N ARG A 141 10.83 2.29 9.50
CA ARG A 141 11.12 3.42 10.37
C ARG A 141 10.90 2.90 11.78
N VAL A 142 12.00 2.80 12.51
CA VAL A 142 12.04 2.38 13.91
C VAL A 142 10.94 3.11 14.68
N SER A 143 9.90 2.38 15.09
CA SER A 143 9.01 2.83 16.16
C SER A 143 9.90 2.94 17.40
N SER A 144 10.40 4.13 17.69
CA SER A 144 11.06 4.45 18.95
C SER A 144 9.99 4.53 20.03
N SER A 145 9.46 3.37 20.42
CA SER A 145 8.58 3.21 21.57
C SER A 145 8.83 1.89 22.30
N ALA A 146 10.06 1.37 22.25
CA ALA A 146 10.56 0.50 23.29
C ALA A 146 11.22 1.39 24.35
N GLY A 147 10.41 1.90 25.28
CA GLY A 147 10.93 2.46 26.52
C GLY A 147 11.74 1.38 27.22
N ALA A 148 13.05 1.57 27.29
CA ALA A 148 13.92 0.76 28.12
C ALA A 148 13.46 0.95 29.58
N VAL A 149 12.85 -0.09 30.15
CA VAL A 149 12.71 -0.19 31.60
C VAL A 149 14.07 -0.63 32.12
N GLU A 150 14.94 0.35 32.39
CA GLU A 150 16.13 0.14 33.19
C GLU A 150 15.67 -0.19 34.62
N LYS A 151 15.91 -1.43 35.06
CA LYS A 151 15.84 -1.80 36.48
C LYS A 151 17.02 -1.15 37.19
N GLU A 152 16.74 -0.18 38.07
CA GLU A 152 17.72 0.31 39.04
C GLU A 152 18.21 -0.83 39.96
N PRO A 153 19.51 -0.92 40.28
CA PRO A 153 19.99 -1.82 41.31
C PRO A 153 19.71 -1.22 42.69
N ALA A 154 19.14 -2.03 43.58
CA ALA A 154 18.91 -1.66 44.97
C ALA A 154 20.23 -1.28 45.66
N ARG A 155 20.30 -0.04 46.16
CA ARG A 155 21.32 0.40 47.12
C ARG A 155 20.89 -0.06 48.51
N GLU A 156 21.63 -1.00 49.11
CA GLU A 156 21.67 -1.15 50.56
C GLU A 156 22.65 -0.12 51.12
N GLU A 157 22.14 0.96 51.70
CA GLU A 157 22.89 1.79 52.63
C GLU A 157 22.27 1.65 54.02
N GLY A 158 23.09 1.15 54.94
CA GLY A 158 22.75 0.99 56.34
C GLY A 158 22.59 2.34 57.05
N THR A 159 21.69 2.36 58.02
CA THR A 159 21.68 3.34 59.10
C THR A 159 22.02 2.65 60.40
N SER A 160 23.15 3.05 60.97
CA SER A 160 23.59 2.70 62.31
C SER A 160 23.30 3.85 63.28
N LYS A 161 23.29 3.51 64.58
CA LYS A 161 23.27 4.36 65.79
C LYS A 161 21.89 4.72 66.36
N ASP A 162 21.64 4.71 67.68
CA ASP A 162 22.38 4.24 68.86
C ASP A 162 21.42 4.35 70.07
N SER A 163 21.81 3.73 71.19
CA SER A 163 21.53 4.14 72.59
C SER A 163 20.34 3.57 73.39
N MET A 164 20.72 2.60 74.26
CA MET A 164 20.73 2.64 75.74
C MET A 164 19.55 2.18 76.63
N ALA A 165 19.96 1.47 77.69
CA ALA A 165 19.31 1.10 78.96
C ALA A 165 18.20 0.03 78.87
N ASN A 166 18.19 -1.04 79.65
CA ASN A 166 18.65 -1.29 81.03
C ASN A 166 18.99 -2.77 81.21
#